data_AF-A0A1H9UZA5-F1
#
_entry.id   AF-A0A1H9UZA5-F1
#
_cell.length_a   1.000
_cell.length_b   1.000
_cell.length_c   1.000
_cell.angle_alpha   90.00
_cell.angle_beta   90.00
_cell.angle_gamma   90.00
#
_symmetry.space_group_name_H-M   'P 1'
#
loop_
_entity.id
_entity.type
_entity.pdbx_description
1 polymer ?
#
loop_
_entity_poly.entity_id
_entity_poly.type
_entity_poly.pdbx_seq_one_letter_code
_entity_poly.pdbx_strand_id
1 'polypeptide(L)'
;MSLYLWNMNAASAVTQMSGLVEVLFRDSIDQCLQQWNLAQGHSSEWITQPAGPLQHIVRKTPSQNWRATRREPLPSSWWEARAECSTSSPNHDDLVAGLSFGTWTSILPKPFVTSPNNARLTMWNNALKYGFGGESKEAIYRWAHEIRYMRNRASHLRPMLNTDRLRRFHRYSIRLLRSMDEDFGQVIAGLALIPNVIKDKP
;
A
#
# COMPACT_ATOMS: atom_id res chain seq x y z
N MET A 1 -21.78 -26.83 -6.82
CA MET A 1 -20.80 -26.74 -5.72
C MET A 1 -19.39 -26.41 -6.20
N SER A 2 -18.88 -27.06 -7.27
CA SER A 2 -17.53 -26.83 -7.83
C SER A 2 -17.16 -25.36 -8.08
N LEU A 3 -18.06 -24.58 -8.68
CA LEU A 3 -17.81 -23.16 -8.95
C LEU A 3 -17.65 -22.30 -7.68
N TYR A 4 -18.36 -22.62 -6.60
CA TYR A 4 -18.24 -21.91 -5.32
C TYR A 4 -16.90 -22.21 -4.64
N LEU A 5 -16.47 -23.48 -4.66
CA LEU A 5 -15.15 -23.88 -4.15
C LEU A 5 -14.04 -23.22 -4.97
N TRP A 6 -14.17 -23.20 -6.30
CA TRP A 6 -13.25 -22.47 -7.16
C TRP A 6 -13.18 -20.98 -6.81
N ASN A 7 -14.32 -20.34 -6.56
CA ASN A 7 -14.37 -18.93 -6.17
C ASN A 7 -13.66 -18.66 -4.83
N MET A 8 -13.81 -19.56 -3.85
CA MET A 8 -13.08 -19.48 -2.57
C MET A 8 -11.57 -19.63 -2.78
N ASN A 9 -11.16 -20.57 -3.63
CA ASN A 9 -9.74 -20.74 -3.98
C ASN A 9 -9.17 -19.50 -4.68
N ALA A 10 -9.93 -18.89 -5.61
CA ALA A 10 -9.55 -17.64 -6.26
C ALA A 10 -9.43 -16.48 -5.28
N ALA A 11 -10.37 -16.34 -4.33
CA ALA A 11 -10.29 -15.32 -3.28
C ALA A 11 -9.06 -15.54 -2.38
N SER A 12 -8.77 -16.79 -2.00
CA SER A 12 -7.59 -17.15 -1.20
C SER A 12 -6.28 -16.80 -1.91
N ALA A 13 -6.14 -17.18 -3.18
CA ALA A 13 -4.95 -16.87 -3.97
C ALA A 13 -4.76 -15.34 -4.17
N VAL A 14 -5.85 -14.58 -4.35
CA VAL A 14 -5.80 -13.11 -4.39
C VAL A 14 -5.33 -12.54 -3.06
N THR A 15 -5.82 -13.05 -1.94
CA THR A 15 -5.40 -12.62 -0.60
C THR A 15 -3.92 -12.91 -0.36
N GLN A 16 -3.46 -14.12 -0.68
CA GLN A 16 -2.05 -14.52 -0.55
C GLN A 16 -1.13 -13.63 -1.39
N MET A 17 -1.44 -13.45 -2.68
CA MET A 17 -0.67 -12.59 -3.58
C MET A 17 -0.64 -11.13 -3.09
N SER A 18 -1.77 -10.63 -2.59
CA SER A 18 -1.86 -9.25 -2.07
C SER A 18 -1.02 -9.07 -0.81
N GLY A 19 -0.96 -10.08 0.07
CA GLY A 19 -0.12 -10.04 1.28
C GLY A 19 1.37 -9.98 0.95
N LEU A 20 1.82 -10.78 -0.03
CA LEU A 20 3.21 -10.73 -0.51
C LEU A 20 3.58 -9.34 -1.07
N VAL A 21 2.68 -8.76 -1.87
CA VAL A 21 2.85 -7.40 -2.38
C VAL A 21 2.89 -6.38 -1.24
N GLU A 22 2.00 -6.48 -0.26
CA GLU A 22 1.87 -5.52 0.83
C GLU A 22 3.13 -5.42 1.68
N VAL A 23 3.78 -6.55 1.98
CA VAL A 23 5.03 -6.55 2.76
C VAL A 23 6.12 -5.72 2.06
N LEU A 24 6.40 -6.02 0.79
CA LEU A 24 7.45 -5.32 0.04
C LEU A 24 7.06 -3.87 -0.27
N PHE A 25 5.78 -3.61 -0.55
CA PHE A 25 5.27 -2.27 -0.83
C PHE A 25 5.36 -1.34 0.38
N ARG A 26 5.06 -1.87 1.56
CA ARG A 26 5.22 -1.17 2.83
C ARG A 26 6.69 -0.86 3.09
N ASP A 27 7.55 -1.87 3.01
CA ASP A 27 8.99 -1.73 3.27
C ASP A 27 9.64 -0.71 2.33
N SER A 28 9.38 -0.80 1.03
CA SER A 28 9.95 0.11 0.02
C SER A 28 9.53 1.57 0.24
N ILE A 29 8.24 1.80 0.55
CA ILE A 29 7.74 3.16 0.84
C ILE A 29 8.33 3.67 2.15
N ASP A 30 8.32 2.84 3.20
CA ASP A 30 8.83 3.22 4.50
C ASP A 30 10.29 3.64 4.44
N GLN A 31 11.16 2.83 3.84
CA GLN A 31 12.58 3.16 3.66
C GLN A 31 12.79 4.48 2.93
N CYS A 32 12.06 4.71 1.82
CA CYS A 32 12.13 5.96 1.07
C CYS A 32 11.72 7.18 1.93
N LEU A 33 10.67 7.03 2.73
CA LEU A 33 10.16 8.10 3.59
C LEU A 33 11.08 8.36 4.78
N GLN A 34 11.61 7.33 5.42
CA GLN A 34 12.60 7.48 6.50
C GLN A 34 13.82 8.26 6.02
N GLN A 35 14.41 7.84 4.89
CA GLN A 35 15.58 8.50 4.30
C GLN A 35 15.29 9.96 3.94
N TRP A 36 14.15 10.22 3.29
CA TRP A 36 13.78 11.57 2.92
C TRP A 36 13.52 12.46 4.14
N ASN A 37 12.82 11.95 5.16
CA ASN A 37 12.49 12.72 6.37
C ASN A 37 13.76 13.08 7.16
N LEU A 38 14.70 12.13 7.29
CA LEU A 38 16.03 12.36 7.85
C LEU A 38 16.80 13.44 7.08
N ALA A 39 16.77 13.39 5.73
CA ALA A 39 17.43 14.39 4.90
C ALA A 39 16.82 15.80 5.04
N GLN A 40 15.58 15.93 5.56
CA GLN A 40 14.98 17.21 5.92
C GLN A 40 15.37 17.69 7.33
N GLY A 41 16.21 16.96 8.07
CA GLY A 41 16.60 17.28 9.45
C GLY A 41 15.57 16.83 10.50
N HIS A 42 14.65 15.93 10.14
CA HIS A 42 13.68 15.33 11.06
C HIS A 42 14.12 13.91 11.50
N SER A 43 13.33 13.28 12.37
CA SER A 43 13.54 11.87 12.78
C SER A 43 13.27 10.90 11.62
N SER A 44 13.78 9.68 11.67
CA SER A 44 13.32 8.60 10.78
C SER A 44 11.86 8.23 11.02
N GLU A 45 11.31 8.54 12.20
CA GLU A 45 9.91 8.29 12.59
C GLU A 45 8.93 9.24 11.88
N TRP A 46 8.76 9.06 10.58
CA TRP A 46 8.01 10.00 9.74
C TRP A 46 6.49 9.96 9.97
N ILE A 47 5.94 8.93 10.62
CA ILE A 47 4.52 8.86 10.95
C ILE A 47 4.18 9.87 12.06
N THR A 48 4.99 9.90 13.11
CA THR A 48 4.79 10.76 14.28
C THR A 48 5.47 12.12 14.12
N GLN A 49 6.62 12.18 13.43
CA GLN A 49 7.43 13.39 13.26
C GLN A 49 7.68 13.73 11.78
N PRO A 50 6.63 13.90 10.95
CA PRO A 50 6.79 14.20 9.53
C PRO A 50 7.32 15.62 9.27
N ALA A 51 8.17 15.76 8.25
CA ALA A 51 8.49 17.04 7.64
C ALA A 51 7.29 17.61 6.84
N GLY A 52 7.30 18.92 6.56
CA GLY A 52 6.13 19.70 6.11
C GLY A 52 5.27 19.05 5.01
N PRO A 53 5.79 18.75 3.81
CA PRO A 53 4.99 18.12 2.76
C PRO A 53 4.36 16.78 3.16
N LEU A 54 5.08 15.95 3.92
CA LEU A 54 4.59 14.65 4.40
C LEU A 54 3.53 14.82 5.49
N GLN A 55 3.65 15.86 6.33
CA GLN A 55 2.69 16.20 7.37
C GLN A 55 1.28 16.39 6.80
N HIS A 56 1.15 17.04 5.64
CA HIS A 56 -0.13 17.22 4.94
C HIS A 56 -0.77 15.90 4.47
N ILE A 57 -0.03 14.79 4.48
CA ILE A 57 -0.52 13.47 4.12
C ILE A 57 -0.81 12.62 5.36
N VAL A 58 0.17 12.53 6.27
CA VAL A 58 0.20 11.52 7.34
C VAL A 58 -0.35 12.06 8.66
N ARG A 59 -0.24 13.36 8.89
CA ARG A 59 -0.62 14.03 10.14
C ARG A 59 -1.29 15.37 9.86
N LYS A 60 -2.39 15.33 9.11
CA LYS A 60 -3.16 16.51 8.73
C LYS A 60 -3.58 17.31 9.97
N THR A 61 -3.53 18.64 9.85
CA THR A 61 -4.01 19.54 10.90
C THR A 61 -5.44 19.14 11.30
N PRO A 62 -5.68 18.81 12.58
CA PRO A 62 -7.01 18.46 13.06
C PRO A 62 -7.93 19.69 13.08
N SER A 63 -9.21 19.48 13.37
CA SER A 63 -10.15 20.60 13.54
C SER A 63 -9.70 21.52 14.67
N GLN A 64 -10.09 22.80 14.62
CA GLN A 64 -9.74 23.79 15.64
C GLN A 64 -10.22 23.41 17.06
N ASN A 65 -11.20 22.51 17.16
CA ASN A 65 -11.77 22.06 18.43
C ASN A 65 -10.99 20.89 19.06
N TRP A 66 -10.11 20.23 18.33
CA TRP A 66 -9.32 19.12 18.86
C TRP A 66 -8.22 19.63 19.79
N ARG A 67 -8.05 18.96 20.94
CA ARG A 67 -7.01 19.33 21.91
C ARG A 67 -6.09 18.14 22.15
N ALA A 68 -4.78 18.40 22.11
CA ALA A 68 -3.78 17.41 22.46
C ALA A 68 -3.82 17.12 23.98
N THR A 69 -4.71 16.23 24.40
CA THR A 69 -4.80 15.74 25.78
C THR A 69 -4.62 14.23 25.82
N ARG A 70 -4.09 13.69 26.92
CA ARG A 70 -3.89 12.23 27.08
C ARG A 70 -5.17 11.39 26.99
N ARG A 71 -6.34 12.02 27.08
CA ARG A 71 -7.65 11.34 27.11
C ARG A 71 -8.41 11.42 25.79
N GLU A 72 -8.05 12.36 24.91
CA GLU A 72 -8.72 12.47 23.61
C GLU A 72 -8.14 11.43 22.64
N PRO A 73 -9.00 10.75 21.85
CA PRO A 73 -8.52 9.87 20.80
C PRO A 73 -7.75 10.67 19.76
N LEU A 74 -6.76 10.02 19.15
CA LEU A 74 -6.04 10.59 18.02
C LEU A 74 -7.01 10.87 16.86
N PRO A 75 -6.81 11.96 16.10
CA PRO A 75 -7.62 12.24 14.92
C PRO A 75 -7.55 11.09 13.91
N SER A 76 -8.70 10.61 13.41
CA SER A 76 -8.76 9.52 12.41
C SER A 76 -8.10 9.88 11.06
N SER A 77 -7.79 11.16 10.84
CA SER A 77 -7.00 11.64 9.71
C SER A 77 -5.50 11.34 9.85
N TRP A 78 -5.02 11.10 11.08
CA TRP A 78 -3.63 10.77 11.36
C TRP A 78 -3.38 9.30 11.10
N TRP A 79 -2.21 8.98 10.57
CA TRP A 79 -1.84 7.60 10.25
C TRP A 79 -1.61 6.76 11.51
N GLU A 80 -1.13 7.37 12.59
CA GLU A 80 -1.02 6.73 13.91
C GLU A 80 -2.38 6.17 14.39
N ALA A 81 -3.46 6.93 14.22
CA ALA A 81 -4.81 6.50 14.58
C ALA A 81 -5.38 5.39 13.68
N ARG A 82 -4.74 5.12 12.52
CA ARG A 82 -5.16 4.11 11.55
C ARG A 82 -4.32 2.84 11.63
N ALA A 83 -3.22 2.87 12.37
CA ALA A 83 -2.38 1.71 12.57
C ALA A 83 -3.07 0.80 13.59
N GLU A 84 -3.38 -0.43 13.21
CA GLU A 84 -3.90 -1.44 14.12
C GLU A 84 -2.72 -2.01 14.92
N CYS A 85 -2.43 -1.39 16.06
CA CYS A 85 -1.37 -1.80 16.98
C CYS A 85 -1.98 -2.31 18.29
N SER A 86 -1.50 -3.46 18.78
CA SER A 86 -1.90 -4.02 20.08
C SER A 86 -1.07 -3.46 21.24
N THR A 87 0.03 -2.78 20.96
CA THR A 87 0.96 -2.23 21.95
C THR A 87 0.44 -0.92 22.53
N SER A 88 0.69 -0.69 23.83
CA SER A 88 0.30 0.54 24.53
C SER A 88 1.19 1.74 24.18
N SER A 89 2.38 1.48 23.62
CA SER A 89 3.32 2.49 23.14
C SER A 89 4.00 1.98 21.87
N PRO A 90 3.33 2.02 20.72
CA PRO A 90 3.88 1.53 19.46
C PRO A 90 5.12 2.32 19.06
N ASN A 91 6.17 1.62 18.65
CA ASN A 91 7.29 2.24 17.96
C ASN A 91 6.93 2.51 16.48
N HIS A 92 7.85 3.11 15.72
CA HIS A 92 7.62 3.40 14.30
C HIS A 92 7.30 2.15 13.48
N ASP A 93 8.01 1.06 13.70
CA ASP A 93 7.83 -0.19 12.96
C ASP A 93 6.49 -0.86 13.29
N ASP A 94 6.02 -0.77 14.53
CA ASP A 94 4.67 -1.20 14.93
C ASP A 94 3.62 -0.42 14.14
N LEU A 95 3.76 0.91 14.06
CA LEU A 95 2.85 1.77 13.31
C LEU A 95 2.86 1.44 11.82
N VAL A 96 4.06 1.34 11.22
CA VAL A 96 4.24 0.92 9.82
C VAL A 96 3.56 -0.42 9.59
N ALA A 97 3.78 -1.38 10.48
CA ALA A 97 3.24 -2.72 10.36
C ALA A 97 1.71 -2.77 10.45
N GLY A 98 1.12 -1.96 11.34
CA GLY A 98 -0.32 -1.88 11.58
C GLY A 98 -1.12 -1.14 10.50
N LEU A 99 -0.47 -0.47 9.55
CA LEU A 99 -1.15 0.24 8.47
C LEU A 99 -1.61 -0.72 7.36
N SER A 100 -2.90 -0.64 7.00
CA SER A 100 -3.45 -1.38 5.87
C SER A 100 -2.85 -0.96 4.52
N PHE A 101 -2.81 -1.87 3.55
CA PHE A 101 -2.49 -1.57 2.15
C PHE A 101 -3.30 -0.40 1.59
N GLY A 102 -4.56 -0.25 2.01
CA GLY A 102 -5.40 0.90 1.62
C GLY A 102 -4.79 2.24 2.03
N THR A 103 -4.23 2.31 3.25
CA THR A 103 -3.52 3.51 3.73
C THR A 103 -2.27 3.77 2.92
N TRP A 104 -1.45 2.73 2.66
CA TRP A 104 -0.27 2.84 1.81
C TRP A 104 -0.59 3.33 0.41
N THR A 105 -1.62 2.81 -0.26
CA THR A 105 -2.02 3.32 -1.59
C THR A 105 -2.46 4.78 -1.57
N SER A 106 -2.85 5.31 -0.41
CA SER A 106 -3.36 6.69 -0.28
C SER A 106 -2.26 7.75 -0.29
N ILE A 107 -0.99 7.37 -0.13
CA ILE A 107 0.16 8.29 -0.25
C ILE A 107 0.53 8.57 -1.71
N LEU A 108 0.23 7.62 -2.61
CA LEU A 108 0.56 7.76 -4.02
C LEU A 108 -0.21 8.92 -4.65
N PRO A 109 0.44 9.75 -5.48
CA PRO A 109 -0.24 10.79 -6.23
C PRO A 109 -1.20 10.16 -7.24
N LYS A 110 -2.37 10.78 -7.43
CA LYS A 110 -3.30 10.36 -8.48
C LYS A 110 -2.68 10.63 -9.87
N PRO A 111 -3.00 9.83 -10.90
CA PRO A 111 -2.39 9.95 -12.23
C PRO A 111 -2.48 11.34 -12.85
N PHE A 112 -3.64 12.00 -12.72
CA PHE A 112 -3.91 13.30 -13.33
C PHE A 112 -3.34 14.50 -12.55
N VAL A 113 -2.71 14.27 -11.39
CA VAL A 113 -2.12 15.36 -10.61
C VAL A 113 -0.81 15.79 -11.26
N THR A 114 -0.75 17.07 -11.63
CA THR A 114 0.41 17.72 -12.24
C THR A 114 0.93 18.91 -11.42
N SER A 115 0.12 19.44 -10.50
CA SER A 115 0.47 20.62 -9.70
C SER A 115 1.64 20.32 -8.75
N PRO A 116 2.75 21.08 -8.80
CA PRO A 116 3.89 20.92 -7.90
C PRO A 116 3.55 21.12 -6.41
N ASN A 117 2.49 21.88 -6.12
CA ASN A 117 2.01 22.14 -4.75
C ASN A 117 1.24 20.95 -4.16
N ASN A 118 0.98 19.89 -4.93
CA ASN A 118 0.35 18.71 -4.42
C ASN A 118 1.33 17.90 -3.58
N ALA A 119 1.12 17.85 -2.26
CA ALA A 119 1.98 17.13 -1.32
C ALA A 119 2.34 15.69 -1.76
N ARG A 120 1.41 14.94 -2.35
CA ARG A 120 1.69 13.56 -2.81
C ARG A 120 2.60 13.53 -4.03
N LEU A 121 2.43 14.48 -4.96
CA LEU A 121 3.32 14.61 -6.11
C LEU A 121 4.71 15.06 -5.66
N THR A 122 4.79 15.97 -4.69
CA THR A 122 6.05 16.36 -4.04
C THR A 122 6.74 15.15 -3.41
N MET A 123 6.01 14.33 -2.63
CA MET A 123 6.56 13.11 -2.03
C MET A 123 6.98 12.07 -3.06
N TRP A 124 6.23 11.94 -4.14
CA TRP A 124 6.64 11.07 -5.25
C TRP A 124 7.97 11.52 -5.85
N ASN A 125 8.07 12.80 -6.20
CA ASN A 125 9.24 13.34 -6.88
C ASN A 125 10.51 13.35 -6.02
N ASN A 126 10.34 13.55 -4.71
CA ASN A 126 11.45 13.74 -3.77
C ASN A 126 11.83 12.49 -2.99
N ALA A 127 10.96 11.48 -2.90
CA ALA A 127 11.19 10.27 -2.11
C ALA A 127 10.73 9.00 -2.83
N LEU A 128 9.43 8.86 -3.09
CA LEU A 128 8.85 7.54 -3.41
C LEU A 128 9.35 6.96 -4.72
N LYS A 129 9.59 7.77 -5.76
CA LYS A 129 10.01 7.27 -7.08
C LYS A 129 11.30 6.43 -7.04
N TYR A 130 12.15 6.65 -6.03
CA TYR A 130 13.42 5.94 -5.90
C TYR A 130 13.25 4.48 -5.47
N GLY A 131 12.13 4.12 -4.83
CA GLY A 131 11.81 2.74 -4.46
C GLY A 131 11.09 1.92 -5.53
N PHE A 132 10.91 2.45 -6.75
CA PHE A 132 10.10 1.82 -7.81
C PHE A 132 10.82 1.65 -9.15
N GLY A 133 12.14 1.47 -9.17
CA GLY A 133 12.86 1.00 -10.37
C GLY A 133 12.70 1.89 -11.62
N GLY A 134 12.38 3.18 -11.45
CA GLY A 134 12.14 4.12 -12.54
C GLY A 134 10.73 4.10 -13.15
N GLU A 135 9.80 3.31 -12.61
CA GLU A 135 8.42 3.27 -13.07
C GLU A 135 7.68 4.59 -12.82
N SER A 136 6.71 4.90 -13.69
CA SER A 136 5.96 6.14 -13.57
C SER A 136 4.94 6.09 -12.43
N LYS A 137 4.58 7.27 -11.88
CA LYS A 137 3.53 7.35 -10.84
C LYS A 137 2.21 6.77 -11.32
N GLU A 138 1.89 6.91 -12.60
CA GLU A 138 0.66 6.39 -13.21
C GLU A 138 0.66 4.86 -13.22
N ALA A 139 1.82 4.25 -13.49
CA ALA A 139 1.99 2.81 -13.48
C ALA A 139 1.81 2.26 -12.06
N ILE A 140 2.59 2.77 -11.11
CA ILE A 140 2.54 2.34 -9.69
C ILE A 140 1.15 2.56 -9.10
N TYR A 141 0.54 3.73 -9.32
CA TYR A 141 -0.83 4.00 -8.87
C TYR A 141 -1.82 2.99 -9.45
N ARG A 142 -1.77 2.72 -10.76
CA ARG A 142 -2.70 1.80 -11.43
C ARG A 142 -2.56 0.37 -10.91
N TRP A 143 -1.33 -0.10 -10.70
CA TRP A 143 -1.08 -1.45 -10.20
C TRP A 143 -1.53 -1.61 -8.76
N ALA A 144 -1.08 -0.72 -7.86
CA ALA A 144 -1.47 -0.74 -6.46
C ALA A 144 -3.00 -0.64 -6.28
N HIS A 145 -3.67 0.19 -7.08
CA HIS A 145 -5.11 0.36 -6.97
C HIS A 145 -5.93 -0.84 -7.49
N GLU A 146 -5.44 -1.57 -8.49
CA GLU A 146 -6.06 -2.84 -8.90
C GLU A 146 -5.88 -3.92 -7.83
N ILE A 147 -4.70 -3.99 -7.20
CA ILE A 147 -4.42 -4.94 -6.12
C ILE A 147 -5.33 -4.67 -4.92
N ARG A 148 -5.44 -3.40 -4.50
CA ARG A 148 -6.39 -2.99 -3.45
C ARG A 148 -7.82 -3.38 -3.80
N TYR A 149 -8.24 -3.13 -5.04
CA TYR A 149 -9.58 -3.47 -5.49
C TYR A 149 -9.85 -4.98 -5.41
N MET A 150 -8.91 -5.80 -5.89
CA MET A 150 -9.05 -7.26 -5.90
C MET A 150 -8.99 -7.84 -4.49
N ARG A 151 -8.10 -7.35 -3.63
CA ARG A 151 -8.07 -7.69 -2.20
C ARG A 151 -9.41 -7.43 -1.52
N ASN A 152 -10.00 -6.25 -1.73
CA ASN A 152 -11.31 -5.91 -1.16
C ASN A 152 -12.42 -6.82 -1.68
N ARG A 153 -12.36 -7.25 -2.94
CA ARG A 153 -13.32 -8.25 -3.44
C ARG A 153 -13.15 -9.59 -2.76
N ALA A 154 -11.90 -10.03 -2.57
CA ALA A 154 -11.58 -11.30 -1.95
C ALA A 154 -12.02 -11.35 -0.48
N SER A 155 -11.77 -10.30 0.29
CA SER A 155 -12.19 -10.20 1.70
C SER A 155 -13.71 -10.22 1.88
N HIS A 156 -14.46 -9.77 0.87
CA HIS A 156 -15.92 -9.83 0.86
C HIS A 156 -16.48 -11.07 0.14
N LEU A 157 -15.63 -12.04 -0.23
CA LEU A 157 -15.99 -13.24 -0.99
C LEU A 157 -16.83 -12.95 -2.25
N ARG A 158 -16.60 -11.80 -2.88
CA ARG A 158 -17.31 -11.42 -4.10
C ARG A 158 -16.91 -12.36 -5.24
N PRO A 159 -17.77 -12.56 -6.26
CA PRO A 159 -17.46 -13.44 -7.38
C PRO A 159 -16.16 -13.03 -8.11
N MET A 160 -15.24 -13.97 -8.29
CA MET A 160 -13.95 -13.86 -8.98
C MET A 160 -13.98 -14.45 -10.40
N LEU A 161 -15.16 -14.55 -10.99
CA LEU A 161 -15.41 -15.30 -12.23
C LEU A 161 -14.71 -14.73 -13.47
N ASN A 162 -14.34 -13.43 -13.44
CA ASN A 162 -13.67 -12.75 -14.53
C ASN A 162 -12.17 -13.10 -14.54
N THR A 163 -11.82 -14.10 -15.35
CA THR A 163 -10.45 -14.60 -15.49
C THR A 163 -9.50 -13.57 -16.10
N ASP A 164 -9.96 -12.72 -17.02
CA ASP A 164 -9.12 -11.65 -17.58
C ASP A 164 -8.72 -10.62 -16.54
N ARG A 165 -9.61 -10.34 -15.58
CA ARG A 165 -9.29 -9.49 -14.44
C ARG A 165 -8.31 -10.16 -13.48
N LEU A 166 -8.45 -11.46 -13.21
CA LEU A 166 -7.45 -12.22 -12.44
C LEU A 166 -6.07 -12.21 -13.12
N ARG A 167 -6.01 -12.39 -14.45
CA ARG A 167 -4.75 -12.25 -15.22
C ARG A 167 -4.16 -10.86 -15.10
N ARG A 168 -5.00 -9.81 -15.16
CA ARG A 168 -4.56 -8.42 -14.99
C ARG A 168 -4.00 -8.18 -13.60
N PHE A 169 -4.72 -8.63 -12.56
CA PHE A 169 -4.28 -8.57 -11.17
C PHE A 169 -2.91 -9.22 -11.02
N HIS A 170 -2.74 -10.46 -11.49
CA HIS A 170 -1.46 -11.16 -11.45
C HIS A 170 -0.34 -10.37 -12.12
N ARG A 171 -0.55 -9.91 -13.37
CA ARG A 171 0.46 -9.11 -14.08
C ARG A 171 0.83 -7.83 -13.34
N TYR A 172 -0.15 -7.14 -12.75
CA TYR A 172 0.09 -5.90 -12.02
C TYR A 172 0.80 -6.14 -10.69
N SER A 173 0.47 -7.23 -9.99
CA SER A 173 1.19 -7.64 -8.79
C SER A 173 2.66 -7.94 -9.10
N ILE A 174 2.95 -8.70 -10.16
CA ILE A 174 4.33 -9.00 -10.55
C ILE A 174 5.10 -7.74 -10.98
N ARG A 175 4.47 -6.86 -11.78
CA ARG A 175 5.11 -5.59 -12.17
C ARG A 175 5.41 -4.70 -10.97
N LEU A 176 4.49 -4.60 -10.01
CA LEU A 176 4.72 -3.83 -8.80
C LEU A 176 5.85 -4.43 -7.96
N LEU A 177 5.86 -5.75 -7.75
CA LEU A 177 6.95 -6.42 -7.03
C LEU A 177 8.30 -6.14 -7.69
N ARG A 178 8.41 -6.37 -9.00
CA ARG A 178 9.64 -6.14 -9.78
C ARG A 178 10.13 -4.71 -9.76
N SER A 179 9.22 -3.75 -9.74
CA SER A 179 9.61 -2.33 -9.62
C SER A 179 10.32 -2.02 -8.31
N MET A 180 10.07 -2.80 -7.24
CA MET A 180 10.70 -2.63 -5.94
C MET A 180 11.91 -3.56 -5.76
N ASP A 181 11.76 -4.82 -6.17
CA ASP A 181 12.78 -5.87 -6.12
C ASP A 181 12.54 -6.86 -7.27
N GLU A 182 13.42 -6.84 -8.28
CA GLU A 182 13.31 -7.67 -9.49
C GLU A 182 13.40 -9.16 -9.15
N ASP A 183 14.33 -9.55 -8.26
CA ASP A 183 14.57 -10.96 -7.90
C ASP A 183 13.39 -11.53 -7.13
N PHE A 184 12.90 -10.79 -6.13
CA PHE A 184 11.70 -11.20 -5.40
C PHE A 184 10.49 -11.27 -6.32
N GLY A 185 10.31 -10.28 -7.20
CA GLY A 185 9.26 -10.30 -8.21
C GLY A 185 9.33 -11.50 -9.15
N GLN A 186 10.54 -11.94 -9.51
CA GLN A 186 10.78 -13.14 -10.32
C GLN A 186 10.44 -14.44 -9.56
N VAL A 187 10.82 -14.54 -8.29
CA VAL A 187 10.47 -15.69 -7.43
C VAL A 187 8.95 -15.83 -7.31
N ILE A 188 8.24 -14.74 -7.00
CA ILE A 188 6.77 -14.79 -6.86
C ILE A 188 6.08 -15.08 -8.19
N ALA A 189 6.62 -14.61 -9.32
CA ALA A 189 6.11 -14.98 -10.65
C ALA A 189 6.16 -16.49 -10.88
N GLY A 190 7.25 -17.15 -10.43
CA GLY A 190 7.44 -18.60 -10.54
C GLY A 190 6.43 -19.44 -9.77
N LEU A 191 5.84 -18.92 -8.69
CA LEU A 191 4.80 -19.63 -7.92
C LEU A 191 3.50 -19.82 -8.70
N ALA A 192 3.26 -18.99 -9.73
CA ALA A 192 2.08 -19.07 -10.60
C ALA A 192 0.73 -19.15 -9.86
N LEU A 193 0.61 -18.51 -8.68
CA LEU A 193 -0.57 -18.60 -7.80
C LEU A 193 -1.90 -18.39 -8.53
N ILE A 194 -2.02 -17.26 -9.23
CA ILE A 194 -3.24 -16.89 -9.95
C ILE A 194 -3.41 -17.68 -11.26
N PRO A 195 -2.37 -17.85 -12.12
CA PRO A 195 -2.45 -18.73 -13.28
C PRO A 195 -2.97 -20.15 -12.97
N ASN A 196 -2.47 -20.77 -11.90
CA ASN A 196 -2.90 -22.11 -11.48
C ASN A 196 -4.40 -22.13 -11.14
N VAL A 197 -4.88 -21.17 -10.35
CA VAL A 197 -6.32 -21.10 -10.04
C VAL A 197 -7.17 -20.87 -11.28
N ILE A 198 -6.73 -20.06 -12.24
CA ILE A 198 -7.48 -19.86 -13.49
C ILE A 198 -7.59 -21.16 -14.29
N LYS A 199 -6.52 -21.96 -14.32
CA LYS A 199 -6.49 -23.24 -15.03
C LYS A 199 -7.49 -24.25 -14.43
N ASP A 200 -7.68 -24.21 -13.13
CA ASP A 200 -8.56 -25.13 -12.39
C ASP A 200 -10.05 -24.67 -12.39
N LYS A 201 -10.41 -23.70 -13.23
CA LYS A 201 -11.80 -23.23 -13.34
C LYS A 201 -12.68 -24.33 -13.96
N PRO A 202 -13.79 -24.72 -13.31
CA PRO A 202 -14.71 -25.74 -13.81
C PRO A 202 -15.55 -25.24 -14.99
#